data_AF-A0A0A9B089-F1
#
_entry.id   AF-A0A0A9B089-F1
#
_cell.length_a   1.000
_cell.length_b   1.000
_cell.length_c   1.000
_cell.angle_alpha   90.00
_cell.angle_beta   90.00
_cell.angle_gamma   90.00
#
_symmetry.space_group_name_H-M   'P 1'
#
loop_
_entity.id
_entity.type
_entity.pdbx_description
1 polymer ?
#
loop_
_entity_poly.entity_id
_entity_poly.type
_entity_poly.pdbx_seq_one_letter_code
_entity_poly.pdbx_strand_id
1 'polypeptide(L)'
;MYELHNFLRPLLLLMYSFWVPQIVTNVIRDTRKPLHPQYILGMTISRLAIPLYIFGCPNNFMRIEPDKKWCIAVTIFMGIQAAVLLLQHYLGSRCFIPHQILPEKYCYHRKVEDNNQPIDCVICMTTIDLTQRTSEYMVAPCEHIFHSGCLQRWMDIKMECPTCRRPLPPA
;
A
#
# COMPACT_ATOMS: atom_id res chain seq x y z
N MET A 1 15.43 17.10 34.28
CA MET A 1 15.56 17.65 32.91
C MET A 1 16.12 16.64 31.91
N TYR A 2 17.08 15.76 32.27
CA TYR A 2 17.62 14.72 31.38
C TYR A 2 16.61 13.62 30.96
N GLU A 3 15.75 13.17 31.87
CA GLU A 3 14.74 12.13 31.56
C GLU A 3 13.76 12.57 30.45
N LEU A 4 13.25 13.80 30.53
CA LEU A 4 12.33 14.33 29.53
C LEU A 4 12.96 14.39 28.13
N HIS A 5 14.25 14.72 28.04
CA HIS A 5 14.99 14.77 26.77
C HIS A 5 15.20 13.38 26.16
N ASN A 6 15.42 12.37 27.01
CA ASN A 6 15.52 10.97 26.57
C ASN A 6 14.20 10.43 26.03
N PHE A 7 13.05 10.83 26.57
CA PHE A 7 11.73 10.47 26.02
C PHE A 7 11.32 11.31 24.81
N LEU A 8 11.79 12.55 24.71
CA LEU A 8 11.44 13.46 23.61
C LEU A 8 11.96 12.96 22.25
N ARG A 9 13.20 12.47 22.19
CA ARG A 9 13.83 11.97 20.95
C ARG A 9 13.09 10.79 20.31
N PRO A 10 12.77 9.69 21.02
CA PRO A 10 12.00 8.57 20.45
C PRO A 10 10.57 8.98 20.09
N LEU A 11 9.94 9.87 20.86
CA LEU A 11 8.61 10.39 20.54
C LEU A 11 8.63 11.21 19.24
N LEU A 12 9.65 12.05 19.04
CA LEU A 12 9.86 12.76 17.78
C LEU A 12 10.10 11.80 16.61
N LEU A 13 10.92 10.76 16.78
CA LEU A 13 11.13 9.74 15.74
C LEU A 13 9.83 9.02 15.36
N LEU A 14 8.99 8.69 16.35
CA LEU A 14 7.67 8.12 16.11
C LEU A 14 6.78 9.09 15.31
N MET A 15 6.72 10.37 15.70
CA MET A 15 5.97 11.38 14.96
C MET A 15 6.47 11.59 13.53
N TYR A 16 7.77 11.46 13.30
CA TYR A 16 8.42 11.55 12.00
C TYR A 16 8.42 10.22 11.22
N SER A 17 7.82 9.16 11.75
CA SER A 17 7.60 7.88 11.06
C SER A 17 6.26 7.84 10.30
N PHE A 18 5.67 9.00 10.00
CA PHE A 18 4.32 9.12 9.47
C PHE A 18 4.13 8.51 8.06
N TRP A 19 5.20 8.27 7.31
CA TRP A 19 5.12 7.57 6.02
C TRP A 19 5.10 6.05 6.17
N VAL A 20 5.54 5.49 7.29
CA VAL A 20 5.60 4.04 7.52
C VAL A 20 4.24 3.35 7.33
N PRO A 21 3.11 3.85 7.87
CA PRO A 21 1.80 3.25 7.63
C PRO A 21 1.41 3.22 6.14
N GLN A 22 1.79 4.24 5.37
CA GLN A 22 1.52 4.29 3.92
C GLN A 22 2.38 3.26 3.17
N ILE A 23 3.67 3.18 3.51
CA ILE A 23 4.60 2.18 2.94
C ILE A 23 4.04 0.77 3.17
N VAL A 24 3.64 0.45 4.41
CA VAL A 24 3.06 -0.85 4.77
C VAL A 24 1.77 -1.11 3.99
N THR A 25 0.87 -0.12 3.90
CA THR A 25 -0.38 -0.26 3.15
C THR A 25 -0.14 -0.53 1.67
N ASN A 26 0.83 0.14 1.05
CA ASN A 26 1.19 -0.07 -0.36
C ASN A 26 1.63 -1.51 -0.62
N VAL A 27 2.44 -2.08 0.28
CA VAL A 27 2.93 -3.45 0.18
C VAL A 27 1.79 -4.46 0.27
N ILE A 28 0.96 -4.31 1.31
CA ILE A 28 -0.14 -5.25 1.60
C ILE A 28 -1.15 -5.23 0.44
N ARG A 29 -1.60 -4.03 0.03
CA ARG A 29 -2.66 -3.86 -0.96
C ARG A 29 -2.19 -3.91 -2.41
N ASP A 30 -0.88 -3.99 -2.64
CA ASP A 30 -0.28 -3.94 -3.98
C ASP A 30 -0.74 -2.72 -4.79
N THR A 31 -0.93 -1.58 -4.10
CA THR A 31 -1.53 -0.39 -4.72
C THR A 31 -0.60 0.16 -5.79
N ARG A 32 -1.11 0.32 -7.02
CA ARG A 32 -0.37 0.96 -8.11
C ARG A 32 -0.51 2.47 -8.01
N LYS A 33 0.61 3.19 -7.92
CA LYS A 33 0.70 4.67 -7.90
C LYS A 33 -0.22 5.35 -6.88
N PRO A 34 -0.11 5.01 -5.58
CA PRO A 34 -1.03 5.50 -4.54
C PRO A 34 -0.94 7.02 -4.30
N LEU A 35 0.25 7.60 -4.49
CA LEU A 35 0.51 9.01 -4.24
C LEU A 35 1.36 9.61 -5.37
N HIS A 36 1.10 10.87 -5.68
CA HIS A 36 1.86 11.63 -6.68
C HIS A 36 3.26 11.99 -6.13
N PRO A 37 4.35 11.86 -6.93
CA PRO A 37 5.71 12.15 -6.47
C PRO A 37 5.90 13.55 -5.88
N GLN A 38 5.26 14.56 -6.47
CA GLN A 38 5.32 15.94 -5.98
C GLN A 38 4.70 16.09 -4.59
N TYR A 39 3.62 15.34 -4.29
CA TYR A 39 3.02 15.34 -2.97
C TYR A 39 3.96 14.72 -1.93
N ILE A 40 4.62 13.59 -2.27
CA ILE A 40 5.58 12.93 -1.38
C ILE A 40 6.73 13.89 -1.02
N LEU A 41 7.30 14.56 -2.03
CA LEU A 41 8.38 15.53 -1.84
C LEU A 41 7.92 16.76 -1.05
N GLY A 42 6.80 17.38 -1.43
CA GLY A 42 6.27 18.56 -0.77
C GLY A 42 5.92 18.33 0.71
N MET A 43 5.29 17.19 1.01
CA MET A 43 4.98 16.80 2.39
C MET A 43 6.25 16.52 3.20
N THR A 44 7.23 15.85 2.61
CA THR A 44 8.52 15.58 3.27
C THR A 44 9.28 16.87 3.61
N ILE A 45 9.37 17.80 2.66
CA ILE A 45 10.06 19.08 2.83
C ILE A 45 9.35 19.95 3.88
N SER A 46 8.03 20.12 3.75
CA SER A 46 7.24 20.95 4.69
C SER A 46 7.31 20.42 6.12
N ARG A 47 7.32 19.09 6.31
CA ARG A 47 7.43 18.47 7.64
C ARG A 47 8.84 18.49 8.22
N LEU A 48 9.89 18.54 7.39
CA LEU A 48 11.27 18.75 7.82
C LEU A 48 11.59 20.20 8.19
N ALA A 49 10.84 21.18 7.68
CA ALA A 49 11.11 22.59 7.95
C ALA A 49 11.08 22.95 9.45
N ILE A 50 10.05 22.49 10.17
CA ILE A 50 9.88 22.74 11.61
C ILE A 50 11.04 22.18 12.44
N PRO A 51 11.39 20.88 12.36
CA PRO A 51 12.46 20.32 13.18
C PRO A 51 13.83 20.91 12.82
N LEU A 52 14.10 21.18 11.54
CA LEU A 52 15.35 21.81 11.11
C LEU A 52 15.46 23.26 11.58
N TYR A 53 14.36 24.00 11.62
CA TYR A 53 14.35 25.34 12.21
C TYR A 53 14.64 25.30 13.71
N ILE A 54 13.92 24.44 14.45
CA ILE A 54 14.06 24.37 15.92
C ILE A 54 15.45 23.87 16.32
N PHE A 55 15.94 22.78 15.73
CA PHE A 55 17.20 22.15 16.18
C PHE A 55 18.43 22.59 15.36
N GLY A 56 18.25 23.31 14.25
CA GLY A 56 19.33 23.78 13.39
C GLY A 56 19.63 25.27 13.49
N CYS A 57 18.64 26.11 13.82
CA CYS A 57 18.84 27.56 13.92
C CYS A 57 19.30 27.96 15.33
N PRO A 58 20.46 28.63 15.50
CA PRO A 58 20.93 29.12 16.80
C PRO A 58 20.01 30.16 17.42
N ASN A 59 19.30 30.94 16.59
CA ASN A 59 18.34 31.95 17.01
C ASN A 59 16.90 31.46 16.75
N ASN A 60 16.57 30.29 17.30
CA ASN A 60 15.20 29.78 17.26
C ASN A 60 14.32 30.45 18.33
N PHE A 61 13.01 30.49 18.09
CA PHE A 61 12.05 31.06 19.04
C PHE A 61 12.06 30.36 20.41
N MET A 62 12.31 29.04 20.43
CA MET A 62 12.28 28.20 21.64
C MET A 62 13.58 28.25 22.47
N ARG A 63 14.60 29.00 22.01
CA ARG A 63 15.96 29.08 22.56
C ARG A 63 16.63 27.73 22.86
N ILE A 64 16.40 26.73 22.00
CA ILE A 64 17.02 25.40 22.10
C ILE A 64 18.42 25.44 21.46
N GLU A 65 19.39 24.78 22.09
CA GLU A 65 20.74 24.70 21.52
C GLU A 65 20.76 23.86 20.22
N PRO A 66 21.46 24.31 19.17
CA PRO A 66 21.52 23.58 17.91
C PRO A 66 22.19 22.20 18.03
N ASP A 67 21.50 21.15 17.58
CA ASP A 67 22.03 19.78 17.49
C ASP A 67 22.12 19.34 16.03
N LYS A 68 23.26 19.61 15.40
CA LYS A 68 23.52 19.25 13.99
C LYS A 68 23.40 17.75 13.73
N LYS A 69 23.80 16.91 14.70
CA LYS A 69 23.75 15.45 14.54
C LYS A 69 22.30 14.98 14.44
N TRP A 70 21.43 15.52 15.28
CA TRP A 70 20.01 15.22 15.24
C TRP A 70 19.36 15.70 13.93
N CYS A 71 19.68 16.91 13.46
CA CYS A 71 19.15 17.44 12.19
C CYS A 71 19.53 16.55 10.99
N ILE A 72 20.77 16.08 10.94
CA ILE A 72 21.23 15.15 9.91
C ILE A 72 20.46 13.83 10.03
N ALA A 73 20.34 13.27 11.24
CA ALA A 73 19.64 12.02 11.48
C ALA A 73 18.16 12.07 11.04
N VAL A 74 17.41 13.11 11.41
CA VAL A 74 15.99 13.22 10.99
C VAL A 74 15.85 13.41 9.48
N THR A 75 16.77 14.16 8.87
CA THR A 75 16.75 14.41 7.42
C THR A 75 16.99 13.13 6.64
N ILE A 76 17.99 12.34 7.06
CA ILE A 76 18.26 11.02 6.49
C ILE A 76 17.07 10.08 6.73
N PHE A 77 16.55 10.02 7.95
CA PHE A 77 15.43 9.14 8.29
C PHE A 77 14.17 9.43 7.45
N MET A 78 13.81 10.70 7.29
CA MET A 78 12.68 11.11 6.46
C MET A 78 12.97 10.90 4.97
N GLY A 79 14.20 11.18 4.54
CA GLY A 79 14.65 10.98 3.17
C GLY A 79 14.56 9.50 2.75
N ILE A 80 14.95 8.57 3.63
CA ILE A 80 14.81 7.13 3.40
C ILE A 80 13.33 6.75 3.22
N GLN A 81 12.44 7.22 4.09
CA GLN A 81 11.00 6.93 3.97
C GLN A 81 10.42 7.44 2.64
N ALA A 82 10.75 8.68 2.25
CA ALA A 82 10.31 9.27 0.99
C ALA A 82 10.91 8.53 -0.22
N ALA A 83 12.18 8.13 -0.15
CA ALA A 83 12.84 7.36 -1.19
C ALA A 83 12.16 5.99 -1.38
N VAL A 84 11.82 5.28 -0.30
CA VAL A 84 11.06 4.02 -0.37
C VAL A 84 9.71 4.21 -1.06
N LEU A 85 8.97 5.29 -0.75
CA LEU A 85 7.70 5.57 -1.41
C LEU A 85 7.86 5.90 -2.91
N LEU A 86 8.88 6.67 -3.28
CA LEU A 86 9.19 6.96 -4.69
C LEU A 86 9.62 5.68 -5.43
N LEU A 87 10.39 4.83 -4.77
CA LEU A 87 10.81 3.54 -5.30
C LEU A 87 9.59 2.63 -5.55
N GLN A 88 8.67 2.56 -4.58
CA GLN A 88 7.38 1.87 -4.73
C GLN A 88 6.55 2.45 -5.90
N HIS A 89 6.65 3.76 -6.17
CA HIS A 89 5.95 4.42 -7.28
C HIS A 89 6.52 4.01 -8.65
N TYR A 90 7.84 3.96 -8.81
CA TYR A 90 8.47 3.69 -10.11
C TYR A 90 8.70 2.20 -10.40
N LEU A 91 9.12 1.42 -9.40
CA LEU A 91 9.46 -0.01 -9.55
C LEU A 91 8.34 -0.95 -9.08
N GLY A 92 7.26 -0.40 -8.51
CA GLY A 92 6.14 -1.16 -7.97
C GLY A 92 6.25 -1.39 -6.46
N SER A 93 5.10 -1.63 -5.82
CA SER A 93 4.92 -1.69 -4.37
C SER A 93 5.78 -2.76 -3.65
N ARG A 94 6.17 -3.82 -4.37
CA ARG A 94 6.75 -5.06 -3.82
C ARG A 94 8.18 -5.34 -4.29
N CYS A 95 8.81 -4.43 -5.03
CA CYS A 95 10.12 -4.67 -5.68
C CYS A 95 11.30 -4.99 -4.73
N PHE A 96 11.23 -4.60 -3.45
CA PHE A 96 12.28 -4.83 -2.44
C PHE A 96 11.91 -5.84 -1.36
N ILE A 97 10.81 -6.57 -1.54
CA ILE A 97 10.21 -7.38 -0.48
C ILE A 97 10.27 -8.86 -0.85
N PRO A 98 11.00 -9.70 -0.08
CA PRO A 98 11.05 -11.12 -0.35
C PRO A 98 9.64 -11.74 -0.27
N HIS A 99 9.37 -12.70 -1.16
CA HIS A 99 8.05 -13.33 -1.29
C HIS A 99 7.52 -13.97 0.01
N GLN A 100 8.38 -14.28 0.98
CA GLN A 100 8.05 -14.93 2.25
C GLN A 100 7.25 -14.05 3.23
N ILE A 101 7.36 -12.71 3.11
CA ILE A 101 6.66 -11.76 4.00
C ILE A 101 5.44 -11.11 3.31
N LEU A 102 5.13 -11.53 2.09
CA LEU A 102 3.94 -11.08 1.37
C LEU A 102 2.71 -11.84 1.87
N PRO A 103 1.54 -11.18 2.02
CA PRO A 103 0.29 -11.89 2.24
C PRO A 103 0.00 -12.79 1.02
N GLU A 104 -0.46 -14.01 1.30
CA GLU A 104 -0.88 -14.97 0.28
C GLU A 104 -2.05 -14.37 -0.52
N LYS A 105 -1.86 -14.21 -1.83
CA LYS A 105 -2.91 -13.77 -2.76
C LYS A 105 -3.65 -14.98 -3.28
N TYR A 106 -4.97 -14.92 -3.27
CA TYR A 106 -5.78 -16.00 -3.80
C TYR A 106 -5.72 -16.01 -5.34
N CYS A 107 -5.36 -17.15 -5.94
CA CYS A 107 -5.37 -17.32 -7.39
C CYS A 107 -6.79 -17.50 -7.92
N TYR A 108 -7.40 -16.40 -8.36
CA TYR A 108 -8.73 -16.40 -8.99
C TYR A 108 -8.76 -17.11 -10.35
N HIS A 109 -7.63 -17.24 -11.02
CA HIS A 109 -7.52 -17.93 -12.31
C HIS A 109 -7.09 -19.37 -12.08
N ARG A 110 -8.06 -20.27 -11.95
CA ARG A 110 -7.82 -21.71 -11.88
C ARG A 110 -8.65 -22.42 -12.93
N LYS A 111 -8.14 -23.54 -13.43
CA LYS A 111 -8.85 -24.36 -14.41
C LYS A 111 -10.07 -24.98 -13.74
N VAL A 112 -11.23 -24.83 -14.38
CA VAL A 112 -12.48 -25.51 -14.02
C VAL A 112 -12.70 -26.65 -15.02
N GLU A 113 -13.20 -27.78 -14.54
CA GLU A 113 -13.59 -28.89 -15.41
C GLU A 113 -14.83 -28.49 -16.21
N ASP A 114 -14.75 -28.62 -17.53
CA ASP A 114 -15.88 -28.35 -18.41
C ASP A 114 -16.84 -29.56 -18.37
N ASN A 115 -17.92 -29.41 -17.61
CA ASN A 115 -18.98 -30.42 -17.52
C ASN A 115 -20.00 -30.31 -18.67
N ASN A 116 -19.69 -29.58 -19.75
CA ASN A 116 -20.60 -29.32 -20.87
C ASN A 116 -21.88 -28.58 -20.47
N GLN A 117 -21.90 -27.97 -19.28
CA GLN A 117 -23.01 -27.13 -18.80
C GLN A 117 -22.66 -25.66 -19.03
N PRO A 118 -23.52 -24.88 -19.70
CA PRO A 118 -23.29 -23.44 -19.84
C PRO A 118 -23.37 -22.79 -18.45
N ILE A 119 -22.31 -22.07 -18.09
CA ILE A 119 -22.25 -21.30 -16.84
C ILE A 119 -22.46 -19.84 -17.18
N ASP A 120 -23.45 -19.21 -16.56
CA ASP A 120 -23.76 -17.80 -16.79
C ASP A 120 -23.13 -16.90 -15.73
N CYS A 121 -22.56 -15.78 -16.16
CA CYS A 121 -22.08 -14.76 -15.24
C CYS A 121 -23.26 -13.91 -14.75
N VAL A 122 -23.59 -13.98 -13.46
CA VAL A 122 -24.72 -13.22 -12.86
C VAL A 122 -24.56 -11.68 -12.91
N ILE A 123 -23.37 -11.17 -13.25
CA ILE A 123 -23.09 -9.73 -13.32
C ILE A 123 -23.55 -9.16 -14.67
N CYS A 124 -23.21 -9.82 -15.78
CA CYS A 124 -23.55 -9.38 -17.14
C CYS A 124 -24.69 -10.19 -17.77
N MET A 125 -25.10 -11.30 -17.14
CA MET A 125 -26.11 -12.25 -17.64
C MET A 125 -25.73 -12.91 -18.97
N THR A 126 -24.43 -13.08 -19.24
CA THR A 126 -23.90 -13.75 -20.44
C THR A 126 -23.18 -15.04 -20.07
N THR A 127 -23.18 -16.01 -20.98
CA THR A 127 -22.44 -17.28 -20.83
C THR A 127 -20.93 -17.06 -20.70
N ILE A 128 -20.29 -17.91 -19.90
CA ILE A 128 -18.85 -17.97 -19.71
C ILE A 128 -18.32 -19.12 -20.54
N ASP A 129 -17.40 -18.82 -21.45
CA ASP A 129 -16.75 -19.85 -22.27
C ASP A 129 -15.58 -20.47 -21.50
N LEU A 130 -15.77 -21.69 -20.99
CA LEU A 130 -14.76 -22.44 -20.24
C LEU A 130 -13.65 -23.03 -21.14
N THR A 131 -13.86 -23.06 -22.45
CA THR A 131 -12.87 -23.57 -23.42
C THR A 131 -11.76 -22.55 -23.72
N GLN A 132 -12.00 -21.28 -23.40
CA GLN A 132 -11.04 -20.19 -23.58
C GLN A 132 -9.95 -20.19 -22.49
N ARG A 133 -8.99 -19.25 -22.62
CA ARG A 133 -7.90 -19.10 -21.66
C ARG A 133 -8.44 -18.83 -20.25
N THR A 134 -7.77 -19.36 -19.22
CA THR A 134 -8.10 -19.13 -17.81
C THR A 134 -8.12 -17.66 -17.39
N SER A 135 -7.60 -16.74 -18.23
CA SER A 135 -7.64 -15.29 -18.02
C SER A 135 -9.01 -14.64 -18.26
N GLU A 136 -9.91 -15.30 -19.01
CA GLU A 136 -11.24 -14.75 -19.36
C GLU A 136 -12.28 -14.91 -18.24
N TYR A 137 -12.04 -15.81 -17.29
CA TYR A 137 -12.90 -16.04 -16.15
C TYR A 137 -12.12 -16.06 -14.84
N MET A 138 -12.83 -15.81 -13.74
CA MET A 138 -12.32 -15.86 -12.38
C MET A 138 -13.24 -16.73 -11.54
N VAL A 139 -12.64 -17.51 -10.66
CA VAL A 139 -13.33 -18.39 -9.73
C VAL A 139 -13.12 -17.86 -8.32
N ALA A 140 -14.20 -17.61 -7.60
CA ALA A 140 -14.13 -17.18 -6.21
C ALA A 140 -13.81 -18.37 -5.28
N PRO A 141 -13.32 -18.14 -4.04
CA PRO A 141 -13.11 -19.22 -3.05
C PRO A 141 -14.38 -19.98 -2.65
N CYS A 142 -15.54 -19.43 -3.01
CA CYS A 142 -16.85 -20.06 -2.83
C CYS A 142 -17.30 -20.84 -4.06
N GLU A 143 -16.40 -21.11 -5.01
CA GLU A 143 -16.62 -21.87 -6.25
C GLU A 143 -17.52 -21.21 -7.31
N HIS A 144 -18.02 -19.99 -7.07
CA HIS A 144 -18.75 -19.24 -8.10
C HIS A 144 -17.81 -18.66 -9.17
N ILE A 145 -18.25 -18.72 -10.42
CA ILE A 145 -17.46 -18.36 -11.61
C ILE A 145 -18.06 -17.12 -12.27
N PHE A 146 -17.21 -16.20 -12.70
CA PHE A 146 -17.60 -14.95 -13.34
C PHE A 146 -16.60 -14.61 -14.45
N HIS A 147 -16.96 -13.77 -15.44
CA HIS A 147 -15.95 -13.20 -16.33
C HIS A 147 -14.95 -12.37 -15.54
N SER A 148 -13.68 -12.41 -15.91
CA SER A 148 -12.60 -11.71 -15.21
C SER A 148 -12.86 -10.21 -15.13
N GLY A 149 -13.21 -9.59 -16.25
CA GLY A 149 -13.55 -8.16 -16.31
C GLY A 149 -14.84 -7.79 -15.55
N CYS A 150 -15.75 -8.72 -15.31
CA CYS A 150 -16.97 -8.47 -14.53
C CYS A 150 -16.67 -8.50 -13.02
N LEU A 151 -15.97 -9.54 -12.55
CA LEU A 151 -15.61 -9.66 -11.14
C LEU A 151 -14.62 -8.58 -10.71
N GLN A 152 -13.68 -8.19 -11.57
CA GLN A 152 -12.71 -7.14 -11.26
C GLN A 152 -13.40 -5.79 -10.99
N ARG A 153 -14.30 -5.35 -11.89
CA ARG A 153 -15.09 -4.12 -11.70
C ARG A 153 -15.97 -4.18 -10.45
N TRP A 154 -16.46 -5.36 -10.10
CA TRP A 154 -17.24 -5.54 -8.87
C TRP A 154 -16.37 -5.39 -7.62
N MET A 155 -15.16 -5.97 -7.61
CA MET A 155 -14.21 -5.86 -6.49
C MET A 155 -13.72 -4.43 -6.26
N ASP A 156 -13.70 -3.58 -7.30
CA ASP A 156 -13.42 -2.15 -7.17
C ASP A 156 -14.50 -1.41 -6.33
N ILE A 157 -15.71 -1.97 -6.25
CA ILE A 157 -16.84 -1.40 -5.49
C ILE A 157 -17.02 -2.12 -4.14
N LYS A 158 -17.04 -3.46 -4.14
CA LYS A 158 -17.30 -4.28 -2.96
C LYS A 158 -16.55 -5.61 -2.99
N MET A 159 -15.82 -5.91 -1.91
CA MET A 159 -15.06 -7.17 -1.74
C MET A 159 -15.93 -8.34 -1.24
N GLU A 160 -17.04 -8.62 -1.93
CA GLU A 160 -17.96 -9.72 -1.61
C GLU A 160 -18.41 -10.44 -2.89
N CYS A 161 -18.64 -11.75 -2.81
CA CYS A 161 -19.14 -12.54 -3.93
C CYS A 161 -20.55 -12.07 -4.35
N PRO A 162 -20.80 -11.75 -5.65
CA PRO A 162 -22.12 -11.35 -6.13
C PRO A 162 -23.23 -12.37 -5.87
N THR A 163 -22.89 -13.67 -5.87
CA THR A 163 -23.87 -14.75 -5.72
C THR A 163 -24.20 -15.05 -4.26
N CYS A 164 -23.17 -15.22 -3.41
CA CYS A 164 -23.36 -15.70 -2.03
C CYS A 164 -22.94 -14.72 -0.93
N ARG A 165 -22.45 -13.53 -1.29
CA ARG A 165 -22.01 -12.46 -0.38
C ARG A 165 -20.90 -12.83 0.61
N ARG A 166 -20.22 -13.98 0.42
CA ARG A 166 -19.00 -14.29 1.18
C ARG A 166 -17.90 -13.27 0.85
N PRO A 167 -17.07 -12.87 1.83
CA PRO A 167 -15.98 -11.93 1.61
C PRO A 167 -14.96 -12.54 0.63
N LEU A 168 -14.49 -11.71 -0.30
CA LEU A 168 -13.48 -12.10 -1.28
C LEU A 168 -12.08 -11.71 -0.78
N PRO A 169 -11.07 -12.60 -0.87
CA PRO A 169 -9.68 -12.26 -0.57
C PRO A 169 -9.11 -11.28 -1.61
N PRO A 170 -8.12 -10.46 -1.26
CA PRO A 170 -7.45 -9.61 -2.25
C PRO A 170 -6.77 -10.46 -3.34
N ALA A 171 -6.94 -10.03 -4.61
CA ALA A 171 -6.28 -10.58 -5.79
C ALA A 171 -4.86 -10.03 -5.97
#